data_AF-A0ABD5NQD3-F1
#
_entry.id   AF-A0ABD5NQD3-F1
#
_cell.length_a   1.000
_cell.length_b   1.000
_cell.length_c   1.000
_cell.angle_alpha   90.00
_cell.angle_beta   90.00
_cell.angle_gamma   90.00
#
_symmetry.space_group_name_H-M   'P 1'
#
loop_
_entity.id
_entity.type
_entity.pdbx_description
1 polymer ?
#
loop_
_entity_poly.entity_id
_entity_poly.type
_entity_poly.pdbx_seq_one_letter_code
_entity_poly.pdbx_strand_id
1 'polypeptide(L)'
;MPAISVLGVSAWLCSQLLVSWVVYREARVANYRSPLGLAAATVALAHILLFVSRSLLAVLLIEAALAALYLLVELTVTRRTVSSR
;
A
#
# COMPACT_ATOMS: atom_id res chain seq x y z
N MET A 1 11.61 19.76 17.23
CA MET A 1 10.57 18.98 16.53
C MET A 1 10.93 18.99 15.06
N PRO A 2 11.13 17.84 14.38
CA PRO A 2 11.39 17.88 12.94
C PRO A 2 10.13 18.42 12.26
N ALA A 3 10.27 19.53 11.55
CA ALA A 3 9.20 20.11 10.76
C ALA A 3 8.89 19.12 9.63
N ILE A 4 7.88 18.28 9.82
CA ILE A 4 7.30 17.51 8.71
C ILE A 4 6.76 18.57 7.77
N SER A 5 7.40 18.71 6.60
CA SER A 5 6.97 19.70 5.62
C SER A 5 5.53 19.39 5.22
N VAL A 6 4.69 20.42 5.09
CA VAL A 6 3.28 20.28 4.67
C VAL A 6 3.19 19.46 3.38
N LEU A 7 4.17 19.62 2.48
CA LEU A 7 4.32 18.83 1.26
C LEU A 7 4.51 17.33 1.51
N GLY A 8 5.29 16.94 2.53
CA GLY A 8 5.49 15.55 2.91
C GLY A 8 4.21 14.89 3.44
N VAL A 9 3.48 15.60 4.32
CA VAL A 9 2.18 15.09 4.83
C VAL A 9 1.17 14.93 3.70
N SER A 10 1.05 15.93 2.81
CA SER A 10 0.13 15.87 1.68
C SER A 10 0.47 14.75 0.71
N ALA A 11 1.74 14.57 0.37
CA ALA A 11 2.19 13.47 -0.48
C ALA A 11 1.88 12.10 0.13
N TRP A 12 2.07 11.97 1.45
CA TRP A 12 1.75 10.74 2.18
C TRP A 12 0.23 10.48 2.24
N LEU A 13 -0.61 11.49 2.48
CA LEU A 13 -2.06 11.33 2.41
C LEU A 13 -2.53 10.87 1.02
N CYS A 14 -1.94 11.43 -0.04
CA CYS A 14 -2.20 10.98 -1.41
C CYS A 14 -1.78 9.52 -1.62
N SER A 15 -0.63 9.09 -1.09
CA SER A 15 -0.21 7.68 -1.18
C SER A 15 -1.17 6.75 -0.43
N GLN A 16 -1.62 7.15 0.77
CA GLN A 16 -2.62 6.38 1.53
C GLN A 16 -3.93 6.19 0.78
N LEU A 17 -4.44 7.25 0.14
CA LEU A 17 -5.67 7.18 -0.65
C LEU A 17 -5.52 6.22 -1.84
N LEU A 18 -4.38 6.29 -2.54
CA LEU A 18 -4.09 5.43 -3.68
C LEU A 18 -3.97 3.96 -3.25
N VAL A 19 -3.18 3.68 -2.20
CA VAL A 19 -3.00 2.33 -1.66
C VAL A 19 -4.34 1.76 -1.17
N SER A 20 -5.09 2.53 -0.38
CA SER A 20 -6.41 2.14 0.12
C SER A 20 -7.39 1.82 -1.02
N TRP A 21 -7.38 2.62 -2.09
CA TRP A 21 -8.20 2.37 -3.27
C TRP A 21 -7.81 1.08 -4.00
N VAL A 22 -6.50 0.83 -4.19
CA VAL A 22 -6.01 -0.42 -4.80
C VAL A 22 -6.43 -1.62 -3.96
N VAL A 23 -6.18 -1.59 -2.65
CA VAL A 23 -6.54 -2.67 -1.71
C VAL A 23 -8.05 -2.92 -1.73
N TYR A 24 -8.85 -1.85 -1.71
CA TYR A 24 -10.30 -1.95 -1.80
C TYR A 24 -10.74 -2.60 -3.11
N ARG A 25 -10.16 -2.19 -4.25
CA ARG A 25 -10.47 -2.73 -5.57
C ARG A 25 -10.12 -4.22 -5.65
N GLU A 26 -8.92 -4.60 -5.24
CA GLU A 26 -8.48 -6.01 -5.22
C GLU A 26 -9.36 -6.85 -4.29
N ALA A 27 -9.66 -6.34 -3.09
CA ALA A 27 -10.53 -7.02 -2.14
C ALA A 27 -11.96 -7.21 -2.68
N ARG A 28 -12.46 -6.25 -3.48
CA ARG A 28 -13.74 -6.40 -4.17
C ARG A 28 -13.69 -7.46 -5.28
N VAL A 29 -12.65 -7.46 -6.11
CA VAL A 29 -12.49 -8.43 -7.20
C VAL A 29 -12.39 -9.85 -6.63
N ALA A 30 -11.72 -10.02 -5.50
CA ALA A 30 -11.59 -11.29 -4.79
C ALA A 30 -12.81 -11.66 -3.90
N ASN A 31 -13.91 -10.91 -3.95
CA ASN A 31 -15.15 -11.15 -3.18
C ASN A 31 -14.94 -11.31 -1.66
N TYR A 32 -14.04 -10.52 -1.06
CA TYR A 32 -13.91 -10.49 0.40
C TYR A 32 -15.19 -9.97 1.06
N ARG A 33 -15.49 -10.46 2.27
CA ARG A 33 -16.68 -10.06 3.04
C ARG A 33 -16.72 -8.56 3.38
N SER A 34 -15.56 -7.92 3.53
CA SER A 34 -15.43 -6.54 3.99
C SER A 34 -14.25 -5.81 3.32
N PRO A 35 -14.36 -5.48 2.02
CA PRO A 35 -13.28 -4.82 1.28
C PRO A 35 -12.92 -3.45 1.86
N LEU A 36 -13.90 -2.71 2.39
CA LEU A 36 -13.66 -1.44 3.11
C LEU A 36 -12.86 -1.65 4.40
N GLY A 37 -13.10 -2.76 5.11
CA GLY A 37 -12.39 -3.08 6.35
C GLY A 37 -10.92 -3.35 6.10
N LEU A 38 -10.58 -4.06 5.03
CA LEU A 38 -9.20 -4.30 4.61
C LEU A 38 -8.49 -3.00 4.22
N ALA A 39 -9.14 -2.14 3.43
CA ALA A 39 -8.60 -0.85 3.04
C ALA A 39 -8.34 0.07 4.26
N ALA A 40 -9.30 0.13 5.20
CA ALA A 40 -9.13 0.88 6.45
C ALA A 40 -7.99 0.31 7.32
N ALA A 41 -7.87 -1.02 7.41
CA ALA A 41 -6.79 -1.68 8.14
C ALA A 41 -5.41 -1.35 7.56
N THR A 42 -5.28 -1.26 6.24
CA THR A 42 -4.01 -0.86 5.60
C THR A 42 -3.61 0.57 5.93
N VAL A 43 -4.56 1.51 5.96
CA VAL A 43 -4.29 2.90 6.35
C VAL A 43 -3.90 2.99 7.84
N ALA A 44 -4.60 2.26 8.71
CA ALA A 44 -4.29 2.21 10.13
C ALA A 44 -2.88 1.65 10.38
N LEU A 45 -2.49 0.60 9.65
CA LEU A 45 -1.16 0.02 9.73
C LEU A 45 -0.07 1.03 9.32
N ALA A 46 -0.30 1.81 8.25
CA ALA A 46 0.64 2.85 7.83
C ALA A 46 0.82 3.95 8.89
N HIS A 47 -0.25 4.34 9.59
CA HIS A 47 -0.16 5.28 10.72
C HIS A 47 0.65 4.72 11.89
N ILE A 48 0.45 3.44 12.22
CA ILE A 48 1.23 2.76 13.26
C ILE A 48 2.71 2.72 12.86
N LEU A 49 3.01 2.37 11.61
CA LEU A 49 4.39 2.38 11.10
C LEU A 49 5.02 3.77 11.18
N LEU A 50 4.27 4.82 10.85
CA LEU A 50 4.76 6.20 10.96
C LEU A 50 5.06 6.59 12.40
N PHE A 51 4.19 6.20 13.34
CA PHE A 51 4.38 6.44 14.76
C PHE A 51 5.62 5.70 15.31
N VAL A 52 5.79 4.43 14.95
CA VAL A 52 6.90 3.58 15.41
C VAL A 52 8.23 4.04 14.80
N SER A 53 8.27 4.26 13.48
CA SER A 53 9.50 4.64 12.78
C SER A 53 9.91 6.09 13.03
N ARG A 54 8.95 6.96 13.40
CA ARG A 54 9.11 8.42 13.49
C ARG A 54 9.72 9.04 12.22
N SER A 55 9.65 8.33 11.10
CA SER A 55 10.29 8.71 9.84
C SER A 55 9.36 8.43 8.67
N LEU A 56 8.80 9.50 8.12
CA LEU A 56 7.94 9.44 6.94
C LEU A 56 8.64 8.76 5.76
N LEU A 57 9.93 9.05 5.58
CA LEU A 57 10.75 8.47 4.52
C LEU A 57 10.87 6.95 4.66
N ALA A 58 11.03 6.44 5.89
CA ALA A 58 11.09 5.00 6.13
C ALA A 58 9.75 4.31 5.78
N VAL A 59 8.62 4.93 6.13
CA VAL A 59 7.28 4.41 5.77
C VAL A 59 7.10 4.38 4.26
N LEU A 60 7.46 5.45 3.55
CA LEU A 60 7.36 5.51 2.09
C LEU A 60 8.25 4.47 1.39
N LEU A 61 9.47 4.23 1.91
CA LEU A 61 10.34 3.18 1.37
C LEU A 61 9.76 1.78 1.59
N ILE A 62 9.12 1.53 2.73
CA ILE A 62 8.45 0.25 3.02
C ILE A 62 7.23 0.08 2.09
N GLU A 63 6.42 1.12 1.91
CA GLU A 63 5.29 1.09 0.96
C GLU A 63 5.76 0.83 -0.47
N ALA A 64 6.83 1.51 -0.90
CA ALA A 64 7.41 1.31 -2.22
C ALA A 64 7.96 -0.11 -2.40
N ALA A 65 8.64 -0.67 -1.39
CA ALA A 65 9.15 -2.03 -1.42
C ALA A 65 8.02 -3.07 -1.50
N LEU A 66 6.94 -2.87 -0.74
CA LEU A 66 5.76 -3.74 -0.79
C LEU A 66 5.06 -3.67 -2.16
N ALA A 67 4.91 -2.48 -2.73
CA ALA A 67 4.34 -2.31 -4.06
C ALA A 67 5.21 -2.97 -5.15
N ALA A 68 6.54 -2.83 -5.08
CA ALA A 68 7.46 -3.49 -6.01
C ALA A 68 7.39 -5.02 -5.89
N LEU A 69 7.30 -5.55 -4.66
CA LEU A 69 7.13 -6.98 -4.42
C LEU A 69 5.81 -7.49 -5.01
N TYR A 70 4.71 -6.76 -4.81
CA TYR A 70 3.41 -7.07 -5.38
C TYR A 70 3.47 -7.16 -6.91
N LEU A 71 4.05 -6.15 -7.57
CA LEU A 71 4.24 -6.13 -9.02
C LEU A 71 5.11 -7.29 -9.51
N LEU A 72 6.19 -7.62 -8.80
CA LEU A 72 7.04 -8.75 -9.12
C LEU A 72 6.26 -10.07 -9.07
N VAL A 73 5.48 -10.28 -8.02
CA VAL A 73 4.63 -11.48 -7.87
C VAL A 73 3.60 -11.53 -8.99
N GLU A 74 2.90 -10.44 -9.28
CA GLU A 74 1.90 -10.38 -10.35
C GLU A 74 2.53 -10.73 -11.72
N LEU A 75 3.71 -10.17 -12.03
CA LEU A 75 4.44 -10.48 -13.27
C LEU A 75 4.87 -11.95 -13.35
N THR A 76 5.34 -12.54 -12.25
CA THR A 76 5.74 -13.95 -12.23
C THR A 76 4.56 -14.91 -12.40
N VAL A 77 3.41 -14.60 -11.78
CA VAL A 77 2.17 -15.38 -11.94
C VAL A 77 1.67 -15.30 -13.37
N THR A 78 1.64 -14.10 -13.96
CA THR A 78 1.19 -13.88 -15.34
C THR A 78 2.08 -14.60 -16.37
N ARG A 79 3.41 -14.65 -16.15
CA ARG A 79 4.31 -15.42 -17.03
C ARG A 79 4.06 -16.93 -16.97
N ARG A 80 3.75 -17.49 -15.79
CA ARG A 80 3.47 -18.92 -15.67
C ARG A 80 2.17 -19.34 -16.37
N THR A 81 1.12 -18.52 -16.29
CA THR A 81 -0.16 -18.83 -16.94
C THR A 81 -0.10 -18.73 -18.46
N VAL A 82 0.78 -17.88 -19.01
CA VAL A 82 1.03 -17.80 -20.47
C VAL A 82 1.87 -18.98 -20.96
N SER A 83 2.85 -19.44 -20.18
CA SER A 83 3.70 -20.58 -20.56
C SER A 83 3.01 -21.95 -20.48
N SER A 84 1.86 -22.06 -19.81
CA SER A 84 1.12 -23.32 -19.64
C SER A 84 -0.08 -23.48 -20.59
N ARG A 85 -0.24 -22.57 -21.55
CA ARG A 85 -1.23 -22.63 -22.64
C ARG A 85 -0.52 -22.90 -23.95
#